data_AF-A0A966QUK6-F1
#
_entry.id   AF-A0A966QUK6-F1
#
_cell.length_a   1.000
_cell.length_b   1.000
_cell.length_c   1.000
_cell.angle_alpha   90.00
_cell.angle_beta   90.00
_cell.angle_gamma   90.00
#
_symmetry.space_group_name_H-M   'P 1'
#
loop_
_entity.id
_entity.type
_entity.pdbx_description
1 polymer ?
#
loop_
_entity_poly.entity_id
_entity_poly.type
_entity_poly.pdbx_seq_one_letter_code
_entity_poly.pdbx_strand_id
1 'polypeptide(L)' 'MTYLCKYKDIFGAPNTGVHRTRFLGFAAVDLFLTIAVAVGISRRYNTPVVKTIGYLILLGIVVHKLFCVDTQLNKMIFG' A
#
# COMPACT_ATOMS: atom_id res chain seq x y z
N MET A 1 15.16 10.37 -8.95
CA MET A 1 13.79 10.79 -9.36
C MET A 1 13.28 9.84 -10.42
N THR A 2 12.35 8.94 -10.09
CA THR A 2 11.61 8.15 -11.08
C THR A 2 10.56 9.06 -11.76
N TYR A 3 10.34 8.91 -13.06
CA TYR A 3 9.34 9.69 -13.83
C TYR A 3 7.91 9.64 -13.24
N LEU A 4 7.65 8.66 -12.37
CA LEU A 4 6.36 8.43 -11.71
C LEU A 4 6.16 9.25 -10.42
N CYS A 5 7.20 9.89 -9.85
CA CYS A 5 7.04 10.71 -8.64
C CYS A 5 6.00 11.84 -8.81
N LYS A 6 5.76 12.32 -10.04
CA LYS A 6 4.76 13.36 -10.32
C LYS A 6 3.32 12.92 -10.02
N TYR A 7 3.08 11.60 -9.93
CA TYR A 7 1.79 11.01 -9.62
C TYR A 7 1.70 10.53 -8.16
N LYS A 8 2.63 10.96 -7.29
CA LYS A 8 2.65 10.59 -5.87
C LYS A 8 1.29 10.79 -5.18
N ASP A 9 0.61 11.86 -5.55
CA ASP A 9 -0.65 12.29 -4.93
C ASP A 9 -1.87 11.97 -5.81
N ILE A 10 -1.77 11.02 -6.75
CA ILE A 10 -2.87 10.67 -7.67
C ILE A 10 -4.11 10.13 -6.94
N PHE A 11 -3.92 9.54 -5.75
CA PHE A 11 -4.98 9.08 -4.85
C PHE A 11 -5.26 10.07 -3.70
N GLY A 12 -4.75 11.29 -3.80
CA GLY A 12 -4.80 12.33 -2.77
C GLY A 12 -3.46 12.53 -2.07
N ALA A 13 -3.22 13.74 -1.56
CA ALA A 13 -1.97 14.05 -0.87
C ALA A 13 -1.89 13.32 0.49
N PRO A 14 -0.71 12.84 0.90
CA PRO A 14 -0.53 12.17 2.18
C PRO A 14 -0.93 13.08 3.34
N ASN A 15 -1.64 12.54 4.33
CA ASN A 15 -2.26 13.27 5.46
C ASN A 15 -3.48 14.14 5.11
N THR A 16 -3.98 14.09 3.87
CA THR A 16 -5.19 14.82 3.47
C THR A 16 -6.30 13.86 3.06
N GLY A 17 -7.56 14.27 3.24
CA GLY A 17 -8.74 13.49 2.82
C GLY A 17 -8.80 12.08 3.41
N VAL A 18 -9.10 11.08 2.57
CA VAL A 18 -9.18 9.65 2.93
C VAL A 18 -7.85 9.06 3.43
N HIS A 19 -6.73 9.70 3.11
CA HIS A 19 -5.39 9.34 3.58
C HIS A 19 -5.01 10.00 4.92
N ARG A 20 -5.91 10.78 5.53
CA ARG A 20 -5.76 11.30 6.90
C ARG A 20 -6.01 10.21 7.94
N THR A 21 -6.90 9.26 7.64
CA THR A 21 -7.24 8.16 8.55
C THR A 21 -6.10 7.15 8.57
N ARG A 22 -5.20 7.34 9.52
CA ARG A 22 -4.11 6.42 9.80
C ARG A 22 -4.45 5.58 11.01
N PHE A 23 -4.24 4.28 10.91
CA PHE A 23 -4.38 3.35 12.02
C PHE A 23 -2.96 2.92 12.43
N LEU A 24 -2.54 3.25 13.66
CA LEU A 24 -1.16 3.07 14.14
C LEU A 24 -0.09 3.78 13.27
N GLY A 25 -0.54 4.76 12.46
CA GLY A 25 0.26 5.52 11.50
C GLY A 25 0.37 4.89 10.10
N PHE A 26 -0.12 3.67 9.91
CA PHE A 26 -0.28 3.06 8.60
C PHE A 26 -1.54 3.63 7.94
N ALA A 27 -1.54 3.77 6.61
CA ALA A 27 -2.74 4.14 5.89
C ALA A 27 -3.80 3.03 6.06
N ALA A 28 -4.88 3.34 6.79
CA ALA A 28 -5.93 2.35 7.07
C ALA A 28 -6.60 1.87 5.77
N VAL A 29 -6.68 2.77 4.78
CA VAL A 29 -7.16 2.47 3.43
C VAL A 29 -6.29 1.40 2.78
N ASP A 30 -4.97 1.52 2.81
CA ASP A 30 -4.06 0.55 2.18
C ASP A 30 -4.18 -0.83 2.81
N LEU A 31 -4.32 -0.91 4.15
CA LEU A 31 -4.51 -2.17 4.86
C LEU A 31 -5.84 -2.82 4.46
N PHE A 32 -6.92 -2.06 4.48
CA PHE A 32 -8.26 -2.54 4.11
C PHE A 32 -8.29 -3.00 2.65
N LEU A 33 -7.74 -2.20 1.74
CA LEU A 33 -7.69 -2.51 0.31
C LEU A 33 -6.84 -3.77 0.05
N THR A 34 -5.70 -3.90 0.72
CA THR A 34 -4.82 -5.08 0.62
C THR A 34 -5.56 -6.35 1.04
N ILE A 35 -6.31 -6.31 2.15
CA ILE A 35 -7.11 -7.45 2.62
C ILE A 35 -8.24 -7.75 1.62
N ALA A 36 -8.96 -6.74 1.15
CA ALA A 36 -10.05 -6.91 0.19
C ALA A 36 -9.56 -7.55 -1.13
N VAL A 37 -8.44 -7.05 -1.67
CA VAL A 37 -7.80 -7.60 -2.88
C VAL A 37 -7.27 -9.01 -2.62
N ALA A 38 -6.64 -9.26 -1.47
CA ALA A 38 -6.14 -10.59 -1.11
C ALA A 38 -7.25 -11.64 -1.05
N VAL A 39 -8.40 -11.30 -0.45
CA VAL A 39 -9.58 -12.17 -0.40
C VAL A 39 -10.13 -12.43 -1.81
N GLY A 40 -10.19 -11.40 -2.66
CA GLY A 40 -10.63 -11.56 -4.06
C GLY A 40 -9.71 -12.49 -4.87
N ILE A 41 -8.40 -12.28 -4.78
CA ILE A 41 -7.40 -13.12 -5.46
C ILE A 41 -7.41 -14.55 -4.90
N SER A 42 -7.46 -14.69 -3.57
CA SER A 42 -7.52 -16.00 -2.91
C SER A 42 -8.73 -16.80 -3.35
N ARG A 43 -9.91 -16.18 -3.44
CA ARG A 43 -11.13 -16.84 -3.96
C ARG A 43 -11.01 -17.23 -5.43
N ARG A 44 -10.36 -16.41 -6.25
CA ARG A 44 -10.20 -16.70 -7.69
C ARG A 44 -9.19 -17.80 -7.98
N TYR A 45 -8.09 -17.85 -7.24
CA TYR A 45 -6.95 -18.74 -7.48
C TYR A 45 -6.80 -19.87 -6.45
N ASN A 46 -7.73 -19.97 -5.48
CA ASN A 46 -7.72 -20.94 -4.38
C ASN A 46 -6.40 -20.94 -3.57
N THR A 47 -5.72 -19.79 -3.52
CA THR A 47 -4.46 -19.64 -2.79
C THR A 47 -4.73 -19.24 -1.34
N PRO A 48 -3.91 -19.65 -0.37
CA PRO A 48 -4.08 -19.23 1.02
C PRO A 48 -3.92 -17.71 1.15
N VAL A 49 -4.95 -17.05 1.71
CA VAL A 49 -5.05 -15.59 1.86
C VAL A 49 -3.78 -15.00 2.48
N VAL A 50 -3.23 -15.65 3.51
CA VAL A 50 -2.02 -15.18 4.21
C VAL A 50 -0.82 -15.07 3.27
N LYS A 51 -0.61 -16.04 2.36
CA LYS A 51 0.48 -15.96 1.37
C LYS A 51 0.22 -14.82 0.37
N THR A 52 -1.03 -14.67 -0.09
CA THR A 52 -1.41 -13.60 -1.02
C THR A 52 -1.20 -12.21 -0.41
N ILE A 53 -1.54 -12.02 0.87
CA ILE A 53 -1.27 -10.77 1.60
C ILE A 53 0.24 -10.49 1.62
N GLY A 54 1.07 -11.49 1.93
CA GLY A 54 2.53 -11.33 1.94
C GLY A 54 3.07 -10.82 0.60
N TYR A 55 2.62 -11.41 -0.52
CA TYR A 55 2.99 -10.95 -1.87
C TYR A 55 2.49 -9.53 -2.17
N LEU A 56 1.25 -9.20 -1.80
CA LEU A 56 0.67 -7.87 -2.03
C LEU A 56 1.38 -6.78 -1.22
N ILE A 57 1.81 -7.08 0.00
CA ILE A 57 2.59 -6.13 0.82
C ILE A 57 3.95 -5.85 0.15
N LEU A 58 4.66 -6.89 -0.29
CA LEU A 58 5.94 -6.72 -1.00
C LEU A 58 5.78 -5.89 -2.28
N LEU A 59 4.75 -6.20 -3.07
CA LEU A 59 4.42 -5.44 -4.27
C LEU A 59 4.04 -3.99 -3.94
N GLY A 60 3.26 -3.79 -2.88
CA GLY A 60 2.89 -2.47 -2.38
C GLY A 60 4.11 -1.63 -1.99
N ILE A 61 5.11 -2.20 -1.32
CA ILE A 61 6.36 -1.50 -0.97
C ILE A 61 7.08 -0.99 -2.23
N VAL A 62 7.22 -1.86 -3.25
CA VAL A 62 7.87 -1.50 -4.52
C VAL A 62 7.09 -0.40 -5.23
N VAL A 63 5.77 -0.54 -5.34
CA VAL A 63 4.90 0.46 -5.99
C VAL A 63 5.00 1.80 -5.28
N HIS A 64 4.83 1.84 -3.96
CA HIS A 64 4.94 3.10 -3.20
C HIS A 64 6.31 3.77 -3.38
N LYS A 65 7.40 3.00 -3.45
CA LYS A 65 8.73 3.54 -3.70
C LYS A 65 8.91 4.07 -5.13
N LEU A 66 8.30 3.42 -6.13
CA LEU A 66 8.28 3.91 -7.52
C LEU A 66 7.52 5.24 -7.67
N PHE A 67 6.42 5.39 -6.93
CA PHE A 67 5.63 6.63 -6.87
C PHE A 67 6.18 7.66 -5.88
N CYS A 68 7.30 7.37 -5.22
CA CYS A 68 7.96 8.27 -4.28
C CYS A 68 7.05 8.66 -3.10
N VAL A 69 6.19 7.72 -2.68
CA VAL A 69 5.29 7.83 -1.53
C VAL A 69 6.00 7.28 -0.30
N ASP A 70 6.19 8.15 0.71
CA ASP A 70 6.76 7.74 1.99
C ASP A 70 5.69 7.07 2.86
N THR A 71 5.53 5.76 2.72
CA THR A 71 4.71 4.95 3.63
C THR A 71 5.40 4.79 4.98
N GLN A 72 4.62 4.53 6.03
CA GLN A 72 5.20 4.25 7.35
C GLN A 72 6.13 3.04 7.35
N LEU A 73 5.82 2.02 6.55
CA LEU A 73 6.69 0.86 6.34
C LEU A 73 8.01 1.26 5.65
N ASN A 74 7.96 2.11 4.62
CA ASN A 74 9.18 2.62 3.99
C ASN A 74 10.03 3.43 4.97
N LYS A 75 9.42 4.28 5.80
CA LYS A 75 10.13 5.00 6.86
C LYS A 75 10.72 4.04 7.89
N MET A 76 9.96 3.05 8.36
CA MET A 76 10.48 2.08 9.33
C MET A 76 11.64 1.23 8.78
N ILE A 77 11.66 0.95 7.48
CA ILE A 77 12.71 0.14 6.83
C ILE A 77 13.91 0.99 6.39
N PHE A 78 13.71 2.26 6.01
CA PHE A 78 14.75 3.10 5.41
C PHE A 78 15.08 4.41 6.18
N GLY A 79 14.33 4.77 7.23
CA GLY A 79 14.49 6.01 8.03
C GLY A 79 13.16 6.67 8.40
#